data_AF-A0A821SE48-F1
#
_entry.id   AF-A0A821SE48-F1
#
_cell.length_a   1.000
_cell.length_b   1.000
_cell.length_c   1.000
_cell.angle_alpha   90.00
_cell.angle_beta   90.00
_cell.angle_gamma   90.00
#
_symmetry.space_group_name_H-M   'P 1'
#
loop_
_entity.id
_entity.type
_entity.pdbx_description
1 polymer ?
#
loop_
_entity_poly.entity_id
_entity_poly.type
_entity_poly.pdbx_seq_one_letter_code
_entity_poly.pdbx_strand_id
1 'polypeptide(L)' 'MTESVLCHICGHKYKREYINVHEQACLLRWHIANAKLPENLRRPASCKSSSGTP' A
#
# COMPACT_ATOMS: atom_id res chain seq x y z
N MET A 1 -8.14 21.84 -11.96
CA MET A 1 -8.66 20.85 -10.99
C MET A 1 -7.63 19.74 -10.86
N THR A 2 -6.92 19.63 -9.74
CA THR A 2 -5.86 18.63 -9.57
C THR A 2 -6.47 17.28 -9.19
N GLU A 3 -6.33 16.29 -10.07
CA GLU A 3 -6.76 14.92 -9.81
C GLU A 3 -5.96 14.33 -8.65
N SER A 4 -6.68 13.95 -7.60
CA SER A 4 -6.11 13.37 -6.39
C SER A 4 -6.44 11.88 -6.34
N VAL A 5 -5.41 11.06 -6.16
CA VAL A 5 -5.50 9.60 -6.12
C VAL A 5 -5.36 9.15 -4.66
N LEU A 6 -6.13 8.13 -4.29
CA LEU A 6 -6.04 7.49 -2.98
C LEU A 6 -4.91 6.44 -2.98
N CYS A 7 -4.04 6.49 -1.99
CA CYS A 7 -3.03 5.44 -1.79
C CYS A 7 -3.72 4.14 -1.35
N HIS A 8 -3.49 3.04 -2.08
CA HIS A 8 -4.07 1.74 -1.76
C HIS A 8 -3.46 1.07 -0.51
N ILE A 9 -2.37 1.62 0.04
CA ILE A 9 -1.65 1.08 1.20
C ILE A 9 -2.13 1.75 2.49
N CYS A 10 -2.27 3.09 2.48
CA CYS A 10 -2.65 3.87 3.67
C CYS A 10 -4.03 4.56 3.56
N GLY A 11 -4.66 4.58 2.39
CA GLY A 11 -5.99 5.18 2.17
C GLY A 11 -6.02 6.71 2.10
N HIS A 12 -4.86 7.37 2.00
CA HIS A 12 -4.78 8.83 2.02
C HIS A 12 -4.73 9.44 0.60
N LYS A 13 -5.27 10.66 0.42
CA LYS A 13 -5.31 11.35 -0.89
C LYS A 13 -4.01 12.08 -1.15
N TYR A 14 -3.43 11.84 -2.31
CA TYR A 14 -2.27 12.58 -2.82
C TYR A 14 -2.52 13.03 -4.25
N LYS A 15 -1.81 14.06 -4.70
CA LYS A 15 -1.83 14.45 -6.10
C LYS A 15 -1.25 13.32 -6.97
N ARG A 16 -1.79 13.11 -8.17
CA ARG A 16 -1.30 12.08 -9.11
C ARG A 16 0.19 12.18 -9.44
N GLU A 17 0.73 13.39 -9.48
CA GLU A 17 2.17 13.66 -9.65
C GLU A 17 3.01 13.15 -8.46
N TYR A 18 2.45 13.14 -7.25
CA TYR A 18 3.17 12.83 -6.02
C TYR A 18 2.85 11.42 -5.48
N ILE A 19 1.75 10.80 -5.94
CA ILE A 19 1.33 9.47 -5.48
C ILE A 19 2.43 8.42 -5.72
N ASN A 20 3.15 8.49 -6.84
CA ASN A 20 4.25 7.58 -7.15
C ASN A 20 5.38 7.63 -6.10
N VAL A 21 5.79 8.85 -5.71
CA VAL A 21 6.82 9.04 -4.67
C VAL A 21 6.31 8.57 -3.31
N HIS A 22 5.05 8.92 -3.00
CA HIS A 22 4.40 8.47 -1.78
C HIS A 22 4.27 6.95 -1.72
N GLU A 23 3.81 6.27 -2.78
CA GLU A 23 3.60 4.82 -2.83
C GLU A 23 4.89 4.07 -2.54
N GLN A 24 6.00 4.48 -3.17
CA GLN A 24 7.32 3.89 -2.91
C GLN A 24 7.71 4.02 -1.43
N ALA A 25 7.58 5.21 -0.86
CA ALA A 25 7.90 5.45 0.55
C ALA A 25 6.92 4.72 1.50
N CYS A 26 5.64 4.68 1.16
CA CYS A 26 4.59 4.05 1.96
C CYS A 26 4.76 2.54 2.00
N LEU A 27 5.05 1.93 0.85
CA LEU A 27 5.31 0.50 0.73
C LEU A 27 6.55 0.11 1.54
N LEU A 28 7.65 0.87 1.43
CA LEU A 28 8.87 0.60 2.19
C LEU A 28 8.62 0.64 3.71
N ARG A 29 7.90 1.66 4.19
CA ARG A 29 7.51 1.78 5.60
C ARG A 29 6.62 0.63 6.04
N TRP A 30 5.68 0.24 5.19
CA TRP A 30 4.79 -0.90 5.42
C TRP A 30 5.60 -2.20 5.54
N HIS A 31 6.56 -2.46 4.66
CA HIS A 31 7.42 -3.66 4.75
C HIS A 31 8.21 -3.71 6.04
N ILE A 32 8.79 -2.59 6.48
CA ILE A 32 9.54 -2.51 7.74
C ILE A 32 8.61 -2.77 8.93
N ALA A 33 7.43 -2.15 8.95
CA ALA A 33 6.43 -2.40 9.99
C ALA A 33 5.97 -3.86 9.99
N ASN A 34 5.75 -4.44 8.81
CA ASN A 34 5.32 -5.82 8.66
C ASN A 34 6.41 -6.82 9.06
N ALA A 35 7.67 -6.54 8.74
CA ALA A 35 8.80 -7.36 9.16
C ALA A 35 8.95 -7.41 10.69
N LYS A 36 8.64 -6.30 11.36
CA LYS A 36 8.62 -6.19 12.83
C LYS A 36 7.41 -6.86 13.47
N LEU A 37 6.34 -7.13 12.74
CA LEU A 37 5.18 -7.87 13.26
C LEU A 37 5.53 -9.36 13.36
N PRO A 38 5.09 -10.05 14.42
CA PRO A 38 5.20 -11.50 14.52
C PRO A 38 4.39 -12.15 13.39
N GLU A 39 4.77 -13.36 12.97
CA GLU A 39 4.23 -14.04 11.79
C GLU A 39 2.69 -14.09 11.76
N ASN A 40 2.09 -14.31 12.93
CA ASN A 40 0.65 -14.34 13.19
C ASN A 40 -0.06 -12.97 13.12
N LEU A 41 0.67 -11.86 13.04
CA LEU A 41 0.14 -10.49 12.89
C LEU A 41 0.61 -9.81 11.59
N ARG A 42 1.47 -10.47 10.80
CA ARG A 42 1.92 -9.93 9.52
C ARG A 42 0.71 -9.76 8.61
N ARG A 43 0.50 -8.54 8.15
CA ARG A 43 -0.51 -8.25 7.13
C ARG A 43 0.04 -8.80 5.80
N PRO A 44 -0.74 -9.53 5.02
CA PRO A 44 -0.38 -9.80 3.64
C PRO A 44 -0.27 -8.45 2.92
N ALA A 45 0.82 -8.25 2.16
CA ALA A 45 0.99 -7.06 1.35
C ALA A 45 -0.13 -7.07 0.33
N SER A 46 -1.21 -6.30 0.60
CA SER A 46 -2.47 -6.26 -0.14
C SER A 46 -2.41 -7.19 -1.33
N CYS A 47 -2.69 -8.47 -1.08
CA CYS A 47 -2.84 -9.40 -2.18
C CYS A 47 -3.99 -8.77 -2.95
N LYS A 48 -3.69 -8.13 -4.09
CA LYS A 48 -4.64 -8.12 -5.19
C LYS A 48 -5.26 -9.49 -5.13
N SER A 49 -6.56 -9.54 -4.84
CA SER A 49 -7.37 -10.73 -4.91
C SER A 49 -6.71 -11.64 -5.93
N SER A 50 -6.05 -12.70 -5.47
CA SER A 50 -5.92 -13.85 -6.34
C SER A 50 -7.36 -14.23 -6.48
N SER A 51 -8.02 -13.66 -7.50
CA SER A 51 -9.25 -14.19 -8.05
C SER A 51 -8.91 -15.65 -8.18
N GLY A 52 -9.51 -16.45 -7.28
CA GLY A 52 -9.63 -17.86 -7.51
C GLY A 52 -10.21 -17.97 -8.90
N THR A 53 -9.37 -18.40 -9.82
CA THR A 53 -9.77 -19.20 -10.95
C THR A 53 -10.79 -20.23 -10.47
N PRO A 54 -11.78 -20.55 -11.30
CA PRO A 54 -11.89 -21.88 -11.84
C PRO A 54 -10.99 -22.02 -13.07
#